data_AF-A0A967HA93-F1
#
_entry.id   AF-A0A967HA93-F1
#
_cell.length_a   1.000
_cell.length_b   1.000
_cell.length_c   1.000
_cell.angle_alpha   90.00
_cell.angle_beta   90.00
_cell.angle_gamma   90.00
#
_symmetry.space_group_name_H-M   'P 1'
#
loop_
_entity.id
_entity.type
_entity.pdbx_description
1 polymer ?
#
loop_
_entity_poly.entity_id
_entity_poly.type
_entity_poly.pdbx_seq_one_letter_code
_entity_poly.pdbx_strand_id
1 'polypeptide(L)' 'IRIITDSGCDLPDEVLSEHRVEVVPLTVRFGETDYVDRVDLTIDEFWEKLIHGDETSQTAAPSVGQFTAAYER' A
#
# COMPACT_ATOMS: atom_id res chain seq x y z
N ILE A 1 -2.91 -4.20 -22.70
CA ILE A 1 -3.04 -3.06 -21.77
C ILE A 1 -3.00 -3.63 -20.36
N ARG A 2 -2.22 -3.05 -19.47
CA ARG A 2 -2.16 -3.42 -18.04
C ARG A 2 -2.58 -2.21 -17.21
N ILE A 3 -3.25 -2.45 -16.08
CA ILE A 3 -3.64 -1.41 -15.13
C ILE A 3 -2.76 -1.60 -13.90
N ILE A 4 -2.04 -0.54 -13.54
CA ILE A 4 -1.13 -0.51 -12.41
C ILE A 4 -1.53 0.69 -11.55
N THR A 5 -1.63 0.48 -10.25
CA THR A 5 -1.98 1.52 -9.27
C THR A 5 -1.13 1.34 -8.01
N ASP A 6 -1.20 2.29 -7.08
CA ASP A 6 -0.61 2.14 -5.76
C ASP A 6 -1.63 1.63 -4.73
N SER A 7 -1.15 1.20 -3.57
CA SER A 7 -2.01 0.59 -2.54
C SER A 7 -2.99 1.56 -1.89
N GLY A 8 -2.78 2.88 -2.04
CA GLY A 8 -3.71 3.93 -1.57
C GLY A 8 -4.95 4.10 -2.45
N CYS A 9 -5.14 3.26 -3.47
CA CYS A 9 -6.41 3.17 -4.20
C CYS A 9 -7.54 2.53 -3.38
N ASP A 10 -7.21 1.87 -2.25
CA ASP A 10 -8.14 1.24 -1.30
C ASP A 10 -9.12 0.25 -1.94
N LEU A 11 -8.76 -0.32 -3.10
CA LEU A 11 -9.57 -1.32 -3.75
C LEU A 11 -9.53 -2.67 -3.01
N PRO A 12 -10.67 -3.37 -2.86
CA PRO A 12 -10.72 -4.73 -2.35
C PRO A 12 -9.94 -5.71 -3.23
N ASP A 13 -9.39 -6.77 -2.63
CA ASP A 13 -8.58 -7.78 -3.33
C ASP A 13 -9.39 -8.53 -4.40
N GLU A 14 -10.71 -8.66 -4.23
CA GLU A 14 -11.58 -9.25 -5.24
C GLU A 14 -11.61 -8.40 -6.51
N VAL A 15 -11.68 -7.08 -6.38
CA VAL A 15 -11.70 -6.15 -7.53
C VAL A 15 -10.35 -6.16 -8.25
N LEU A 16 -9.25 -6.16 -7.48
CA LEU A 16 -7.90 -6.21 -8.03
C LEU A 16 -7.66 -7.50 -8.81
N SER A 17 -8.09 -8.64 -8.26
CA SER A 17 -7.95 -9.95 -8.90
C SER A 17 -8.85 -10.12 -10.12
N GLU A 18 -10.12 -9.71 -10.06
CA GLU A 18 -11.07 -9.77 -11.18
C GLU A 18 -10.55 -9.00 -12.40
N HIS A 19 -10.00 -7.81 -12.18
CA HIS A 19 -9.53 -6.92 -13.24
C HIS A 19 -8.04 -7.06 -13.57
N ARG A 20 -7.31 -7.94 -12.86
CA ARG A 20 -5.85 -8.14 -13.01
C ARG A 20 -5.09 -6.82 -12.86
N VAL A 21 -5.47 -6.04 -11.85
CA VAL A 21 -4.81 -4.79 -11.48
C VAL A 21 -3.60 -5.14 -10.62
N GLU A 22 -2.44 -4.63 -11.02
CA GLU A 22 -1.22 -4.78 -10.24
C GLU A 22 -1.07 -3.59 -9.29
N VAL A 23 -0.72 -3.86 -8.05
CA VAL A 23 -0.59 -2.85 -6.99
C VAL A 23 0.88 -2.69 -6.60
N VAL A 24 1.35 -1.45 -6.59
CA VAL A 24 2.67 -1.07 -6.06
C VAL A 24 2.47 -0.51 -4.64
N PRO A 25 3.00 -1.16 -3.59
CA PRO A 25 2.69 -0.76 -2.22
C PRO A 25 3.40 0.53 -1.84
N LEU A 26 2.68 1.40 -1.13
CA LEU A 26 3.25 2.55 -0.44
C LEU A 26 3.86 2.15 0.91
N THR A 27 4.59 3.07 1.53
CA THR A 27 5.13 2.88 2.89
C THR A 27 4.32 3.70 3.89
N VAL A 28 3.90 3.05 4.98
CA VAL A 28 3.25 3.69 6.12
C VAL A 28 4.23 3.71 7.29
N ARG A 29 4.36 4.85 7.96
CA ARG A 29 5.16 5.01 9.16
C ARG A 29 4.27 5.33 10.36
N PHE A 30 4.47 4.61 11.46
CA PHE A 30 3.97 4.98 12.78
C PHE A 30 5.19 5.17 13.70
N GLY A 31 5.38 6.39 14.20
CA GLY A 31 6.57 6.74 15.00
C GLY A 31 7.87 6.54 14.21
N GLU A 32 8.71 5.63 14.70
CA GLU A 32 9.97 5.24 14.07
C GLU A 32 9.88 3.94 13.24
N THR A 33 8.69 3.32 13.15
CA THR A 33 8.51 2.05 12.45
C THR A 33 7.87 2.23 11.09
N ASP A 34 8.54 1.71 10.05
CA ASP A 34 8.06 1.64 8.67
C ASP A 34 7.41 0.29 8.37
N TYR A 35 6.31 0.32 7.64
CA TYR A 35 5.57 -0.83 7.13
C TYR A 35 5.37 -0.68 5.63
N VAL A 36 5.58 -1.76 4.88
CA VAL A 36 5.13 -1.84 3.48
C VAL A 36 3.64 -2.20 3.49
N ASP A 37 2.82 -1.30 2.97
CA ASP A 37 1.37 -1.44 2.97
C ASP A 37 0.92 -2.71 2.23
N ARG A 38 -0.08 -3.41 2.79
CA ARG A 38 -0.59 -4.73 2.37
C ARG A 38 0.42 -5.88 2.37
N VAL A 39 1.66 -5.65 2.79
CA VAL A 39 2.72 -6.67 2.91
C VAL A 39 3.06 -6.92 4.38
N ASP A 40 3.46 -5.86 5.08
CA ASP A 40 3.80 -5.88 6.49
C ASP A 40 2.64 -5.42 7.38
N LEU A 41 1.64 -4.76 6.79
CA LEU A 41 0.50 -4.16 7.48
C LEU A 41 -0.77 -4.37 6.66
N THR A 42 -1.73 -5.09 7.22
CA THR A 42 -3.06 -5.23 6.61
C THR A 42 -3.89 -3.96 6.78
N ILE A 43 -4.96 -3.83 5.98
CA ILE A 43 -5.89 -2.69 6.08
C ILE A 43 -6.53 -2.62 7.47
N ASP A 44 -6.94 -3.76 8.04
CA ASP A 44 -7.55 -3.81 9.36
C ASP A 44 -6.57 -3.39 10.46
N GLU A 45 -5.33 -3.89 10.41
CA GLU A 45 -4.27 -3.49 11.35
C GLU A 45 -3.90 -2.01 11.23
N PHE A 46 -3.89 -1.47 10.01
CA PHE A 46 -3.68 -0.04 9.78
C PHE A 46 -4.75 0.79 10.50
N TRP A 47 -6.03 0.47 10.31
CA TRP A 47 -7.11 1.19 10.96
C TRP A 47 -7.12 1.00 12.47
N GLU A 48 -6.82 -0.20 12.97
CA GLU A 48 -6.67 -0.46 14.41
C GLU A 48 -5.58 0.43 15.02
N LYS A 49 -4.39 0.47 14.39
CA LYS A 49 -3.28 1.34 14.83
C LYS A 49 -3.63 2.81 14.76
N LEU A 50 -4.32 3.24 13.70
CA LEU A 50 -4.65 4.66 13.51
C LEU A 50 -5.71 5.15 14.51
N ILE A 51 -6.69 4.31 14.86
CA ILE A 51 -7.79 4.68 15.77
C ILE A 51 -7.38 4.54 17.23
N HIS A 52 -6.59 3.51 17.57
CA HIS A 52 -6.27 3.16 18.95
C HIS A 52 -4.84 3.46 19.37
N GLY A 53 -3.94 3.78 18.44
CA GLY A 53 -2.56 4.11 18.72
C GLY A 53 -2.35 5.56 19.16
N ASP A 54 -1.23 5.79 19.84
CA ASP A 54 -0.82 7.13 20.30
C ASP A 54 -0.11 7.95 19.20
N GLU A 55 0.34 7.29 18.13
CA GLU A 55 1.10 7.91 17.04
C GLU A 55 0.26 7.98 15.77
N THR A 56 0.28 9.14 15.11
CA THR A 56 -0.36 9.30 13.80
C THR A 56 0.49 8.69 12.69
N SER A 57 -0.17 8.26 11.61
CA SER A 57 0.52 7.74 10.43
C SER A 57 1.15 8.84 9.59
N GLN A 58 2.34 8.58 9.05
CA GLN A 58 2.91 9.28 7.90
C GLN A 58 3.00 8.31 6.73
N THR A 59 3.00 8.84 5.51
CA THR A 59 3.07 8.01 4.30
C THR A 59 4.17 8.49 3.36
N ALA A 60 4.74 7.54 2.63
CA ALA A 60 5.63 7.80 1.51
C ALA A 60 5.09 7.08 0.27
N ALA A 61 4.92 7.82 -0.83
CA ALA A 61 4.53 7.26 -2.10
C ALA A 61 5.59 6.26 -2.61
N PRO A 62 5.21 5.26 -3.43
CA PRO A 62 6.18 4.36 -4.03
C PRO A 62 7.21 5.13 -4.85
N SER A 63 8.46 4.71 -4.75
CA SER A 63 9.54 5.32 -5.53
C SER A 63 9.35 5.11 -7.03
N VAL A 64 9.98 5.97 -7.83
CA VAL A 64 10.04 5.80 -9.29
C VAL A 64 10.57 4.41 -9.66
N GLY A 65 11.59 3.91 -8.95
CA GLY A 65 12.17 2.59 -9.19
C GLY A 65 11.18 1.43 -8.97
N GLN A 66 10.31 1.52 -7.96
CA GLN A 66 9.28 0.51 -7.70
C GLN A 66 8.24 0.46 -8.83
N PHE A 67 7.80 1.62 -9.32
CA PHE A 67 6.91 1.68 -10.48
C PHE A 67 7.59 1.22 -11.77
N THR A 68 8.84 1.63 -12.03
CA THR A 68 9.62 1.14 -13.18
C THR A 68 9.70 -0.38 -13.19
N ALA A 69 10.00 -1.00 -12.04
CA ALA A 69 10.03 -2.44 -11.92
C ALA A 69 8.66 -3.10 -12.17
N ALA A 70 7.55 -2.45 -11.83
CA ALA A 70 6.21 -2.93 -12.17
C ALA A 70 5.90 -2.82 -13.66
N TYR A 71 6.36 -1.77 -14.32
CA TYR A 71 6.18 -1.58 -15.77
C TYR A 71 6.95 -2.61 -16.61
N GLU A 72 8.08 -3.09 -16.11
CA GLU A 72 8.99 -4.02 -16.80
C GLU A 72 8.66 -5.51 -16.60
N ARG A 73 7.85 -5.86 -15.60
CA ARG A 73 7.25 -7.21 -15.47
C ARG A 73 6.26 -7.49 -16.59
#